data_AF-A0A9W6PH33-F1
#
_entry.id   AF-A0A9W6PH33-F1
#
_cell.length_a   1.000
_cell.length_b   1.000
_cell.length_c   1.000
_cell.angle_alpha   90.00
_cell.angle_beta   90.00
_cell.angle_gamma   90.00
#
_symmetry.space_group_name_H-M   'P 1'
#
loop_
_entity.id
_entity.type
_entity.pdbx_description
1 polymer ?
#
loop_
_entity_poly.entity_id
_entity_poly.type
_entity_poly.pdbx_seq_one_letter_code
_entity_poly.pdbx_strand_id
1 'polypeptide(L)'
;MDEEPRQVFANRFPGPTGPVDPCGCVRQRRVRFHGERQDVTAPGWLRLLELVAEAAADGREEFAPLEELTAEQRRQVVTLPAAVGALTRVRHLRLYRSNLVRIPPEIGGMRALEEFTPYTSYRLHWFPYELARLPLLRRSTVSTRALYGNVKTRPPFPVLAEPVGGGGAGALDPAVWGVESVGACSVCDGPVAGTAGLHQAWISLHTSGADVLPLLVNACSPGCLASLPSPPEGYLPGPHRGRGVGGLLATAELELFADRFRLRVQDGGADEDLGAAWTERAVTDGLAPGRRALGIGTAGNADVAVSVQVFDAPQPADHARFDHVVEATVEVPSGRVAVLGWTDRLQEADRFEVPPGLVRVRVSRSNLAAAAGNDPGAEDFDEQVLERVRIQLWPVTADEGPRVVERWAPPVG
;
A
#
# COMPACT_ATOMS: atom_id res chain seq x y z
N MET A 1 22.90 -19.74 -31.65
CA MET A 1 22.89 -18.57 -30.75
C MET A 1 21.94 -17.59 -31.40
N ASP A 2 20.65 -17.79 -31.15
CA ASP A 2 19.61 -16.88 -31.62
C ASP A 2 19.24 -15.99 -30.44
N GLU A 3 19.60 -14.71 -30.52
CA GLU A 3 19.09 -13.68 -29.62
C GLU A 3 17.61 -13.46 -29.94
N GLU A 4 16.72 -13.82 -29.02
CA GLU A 4 15.32 -13.42 -29.11
C GLU A 4 15.21 -11.88 -29.06
N PRO A 5 14.45 -11.26 -29.98
CA PRO A 5 14.30 -9.81 -29.99
C PRO A 5 13.50 -9.34 -28.77
N ARG A 6 13.99 -8.27 -28.12
CA ARG A 6 13.30 -7.61 -27.01
C ARG A 6 11.88 -7.23 -27.43
N GLN A 7 10.88 -7.84 -26.78
CA GLN A 7 9.46 -7.52 -26.99
C GLN A 7 9.18 -6.08 -26.55
N VAL A 8 9.10 -5.16 -27.51
CA VAL A 8 8.55 -3.82 -27.29
C VAL A 8 7.03 -3.96 -27.32
N PHE A 9 6.37 -3.77 -26.18
CA PHE A 9 4.91 -3.79 -26.12
C PHE A 9 4.34 -2.60 -26.90
N ALA A 10 3.52 -2.88 -27.91
CA ALA A 10 2.79 -1.84 -28.62
C ALA A 10 1.83 -1.11 -27.66
N ASN A 11 1.80 0.22 -27.78
CA ASN A 11 1.01 1.12 -26.94
C ASN A 11 -0.49 0.77 -27.07
N ARG A 12 -1.08 0.17 -26.03
CA ARG A 12 -2.38 -0.53 -26.10
C ARG A 12 -3.60 0.39 -25.91
N PHE A 13 -3.44 1.71 -25.98
CA PHE A 13 -4.49 2.69 -25.66
C PHE A 13 -4.70 3.70 -26.80
N PRO A 14 -5.75 3.53 -27.64
CA PRO A 14 -6.21 4.60 -28.54
C PRO A 14 -7.02 5.64 -27.74
N GLY A 15 -6.85 6.93 -28.05
CA GLY A 15 -7.48 8.06 -27.33
C GLY A 15 -9.00 8.21 -27.55
N PRO A 16 -9.68 9.25 -26.98
CA PRO A 16 -9.13 10.59 -26.72
C PRO A 16 -9.45 11.26 -25.34
N THR A 17 -8.75 12.37 -25.07
CA THR A 17 -9.02 13.46 -24.07
C THR A 17 -8.81 13.27 -22.55
N GLY A 18 -7.63 12.81 -22.10
CA GLY A 18 -7.09 13.02 -20.73
C GLY A 18 -7.89 12.41 -19.55
N PRO A 19 -7.41 12.53 -18.29
CA PRO A 19 -6.02 12.34 -17.86
C PRO A 19 -5.60 10.86 -18.01
N VAL A 20 -4.31 10.59 -17.80
CA VAL A 20 -3.71 9.26 -17.73
C VAL A 20 -4.61 8.30 -16.92
N ASP A 21 -5.00 7.19 -17.52
CA ASP A 21 -5.89 6.17 -16.94
C ASP A 21 -5.41 5.81 -15.51
N PRO A 22 -6.25 5.97 -14.46
CA PRO A 22 -5.85 5.59 -13.10
C PRO A 22 -5.52 4.09 -13.09
N CYS A 23 -4.28 3.76 -12.77
CA CYS A 23 -3.87 2.37 -12.68
C CYS A 23 -4.64 1.67 -11.54
N GLY A 24 -5.13 0.45 -11.80
CA GLY A 24 -5.84 -0.36 -10.81
C GLY A 24 -4.96 -0.87 -9.65
N CYS A 25 -3.68 -0.51 -9.61
CA CYS A 25 -2.65 -1.08 -8.73
C CYS A 25 -2.97 -0.98 -7.23
N VAL A 26 -3.70 0.06 -6.80
CA VAL A 26 -4.14 0.24 -5.41
C VAL A 26 -5.52 -0.36 -5.11
N ARG A 27 -6.27 -0.78 -6.15
CA ARG A 27 -7.58 -1.45 -6.05
C ARG A 27 -7.47 -2.98 -6.22
N GLN A 28 -6.28 -3.49 -6.52
CA GLN A 28 -6.05 -4.91 -6.73
C GLN A 28 -5.91 -5.65 -5.41
N ARG A 29 -6.44 -6.89 -5.36
CA ARG A 29 -6.27 -7.86 -4.25
C ARG A 29 -4.81 -8.06 -3.79
N ARG A 30 -3.83 -7.80 -4.67
CA ARG A 30 -2.39 -7.79 -4.35
C ARG A 30 -1.72 -6.59 -5.00
N VAL A 31 -1.23 -5.66 -4.18
CA VAL A 31 -0.46 -4.51 -4.66
C VAL A 31 0.89 -4.97 -5.20
N ARG A 32 1.27 -4.49 -6.38
CA ARG A 32 2.55 -4.78 -7.05
C ARG A 32 3.20 -3.49 -7.53
N PHE A 33 4.51 -3.55 -7.75
CA PHE A 33 5.23 -2.49 -8.44
C PHE A 33 4.79 -2.35 -9.90
N HIS A 34 4.92 -1.13 -10.41
CA HIS A 34 4.91 -0.83 -11.84
C HIS A 34 6.12 -1.46 -12.54
N GLY A 35 5.86 -2.37 -13.48
CA GLY A 35 6.88 -3.09 -14.25
C GLY A 35 7.29 -2.42 -15.56
N GLU A 36 6.68 -1.30 -15.91
CA GLU A 36 6.98 -0.51 -17.11
C GLU A 36 8.47 -0.16 -17.13
N ARG A 37 9.14 -0.26 -18.28
CA ARG A 37 10.52 0.20 -18.47
C ARG A 37 10.53 1.40 -19.39
N GLN A 38 11.47 2.33 -19.18
CA GLN A 38 11.60 3.48 -20.06
C GLN A 38 12.19 3.08 -21.41
N ASP A 39 11.47 3.36 -22.49
CA ASP A 39 12.05 3.34 -23.83
C ASP A 39 12.95 4.57 -23.98
N VAL A 40 14.27 4.33 -23.96
CA VAL A 40 15.28 5.39 -24.05
C VAL A 40 15.50 5.90 -25.48
N THR A 41 14.82 5.32 -26.47
CA THR A 41 14.85 5.75 -27.86
C THR A 41 13.63 6.57 -28.26
N ALA A 42 12.61 6.63 -27.41
CA ALA A 42 11.36 7.33 -27.69
C ALA A 42 11.56 8.86 -27.83
N PRO A 43 10.88 9.52 -28.78
CA PRO A 43 11.01 10.97 -28.98
C PRO A 43 10.75 11.81 -27.73
N GLY A 44 9.78 11.41 -26.90
CA GLY A 44 9.48 12.10 -25.64
C GLY A 44 10.58 11.96 -24.60
N TRP A 45 11.26 10.82 -24.56
CA TRP A 45 12.42 10.61 -23.69
C TRP A 45 13.62 11.45 -24.13
N LEU A 46 13.95 11.41 -25.42
CA LEU A 46 15.05 12.19 -25.98
C LEU A 46 14.82 13.69 -25.74
N ARG A 47 13.60 14.19 -25.95
CA ARG A 47 13.26 15.59 -25.65
C ARG A 47 13.37 15.90 -24.15
N LEU A 48 12.99 14.99 -23.27
CA LEU A 48 13.17 15.19 -21.82
C LEU A 48 14.66 15.28 -21.43
N LEU A 49 15.53 14.47 -22.04
CA LEU A 49 16.98 14.57 -21.82
C LEU A 49 17.54 15.92 -22.26
N GLU A 50 17.10 16.43 -23.41
CA GLU A 50 17.47 17.77 -23.89
C GLU A 50 17.04 18.85 -22.89
N LEU A 51 15.78 18.83 -22.44
CA LEU A 51 15.26 19.79 -21.46
C LEU A 51 16.05 19.77 -20.14
N VAL A 52 16.45 18.59 -19.67
CA VAL A 52 17.30 18.45 -18.49
C VAL A 52 18.69 19.05 -18.75
N ALA A 53 19.29 18.81 -19.92
CA ALA A 53 20.59 19.36 -20.26
C ALA A 53 20.54 20.90 -20.39
N GLU A 54 19.49 21.44 -21.02
CA GLU A 54 19.23 22.88 -21.12
C GLU A 54 19.11 23.51 -19.72
N ALA A 55 18.28 22.94 -18.84
CA ALA A 55 18.09 23.43 -17.48
C ALA A 55 19.36 23.33 -16.61
N ALA A 56 20.19 22.30 -16.83
CA ALA A 56 21.48 22.19 -16.16
C ALA A 56 22.46 23.28 -16.64
N ALA A 57 22.44 23.62 -17.94
CA ALA A 57 23.33 24.58 -18.55
C ALA A 57 22.97 26.03 -18.20
N ASP A 58 21.67 26.37 -18.22
CA ASP A 58 21.21 27.74 -17.90
C ASP A 58 21.04 28.00 -16.39
N GLY A 59 20.97 26.94 -15.58
CA GLY A 59 20.87 27.05 -14.14
C GLY A 59 19.56 27.63 -13.63
N ARG A 60 18.46 27.48 -14.39
CA ARG A 60 17.13 27.94 -14.00
C ARG A 60 16.71 27.39 -12.63
N GLU A 61 15.97 28.20 -11.88
CA GLU A 61 15.45 27.80 -10.56
C GLU A 61 14.14 27.01 -10.66
N GLU A 62 13.45 27.04 -11.79
CA GLU A 62 12.20 26.31 -12.02
C GLU A 62 12.35 25.32 -13.17
N PHE A 63 11.90 24.09 -12.96
CA PHE A 63 11.91 23.06 -13.99
C PHE A 63 10.54 22.38 -14.08
N ALA A 64 9.86 22.58 -15.20
CA ALA A 64 8.53 22.04 -15.49
C ALA A 64 8.53 21.34 -16.86
N PRO A 65 9.35 20.28 -17.06
CA PRO A 65 9.63 19.75 -18.39
C PRO A 65 8.39 19.23 -19.13
N LEU A 66 7.38 18.77 -18.38
CA LEU A 66 6.16 18.21 -18.95
C LEU A 66 5.27 19.26 -19.63
N GLU A 67 5.44 20.55 -19.32
CA GLU A 67 4.74 21.65 -20.00
C GLU A 67 5.32 21.89 -21.41
N GLU A 68 6.58 21.51 -21.63
CA GLU A 68 7.31 21.63 -22.90
C GLU A 68 7.20 20.36 -23.78
N LEU A 69 6.51 19.32 -23.28
CA LEU A 69 6.27 18.08 -24.01
C LEU A 69 4.84 18.04 -24.58
N THR A 70 4.74 17.60 -25.84
CA THR A 70 3.44 17.27 -26.45
C THR A 70 2.72 16.17 -25.67
N ALA A 71 1.41 16.04 -25.84
CA ALA A 71 0.64 15.00 -25.15
C ALA A 71 1.13 13.58 -25.48
N GLU A 72 1.62 13.36 -26.71
CA GLU A 72 2.19 12.07 -27.12
C GLU A 72 3.55 11.83 -26.45
N GLN A 73 4.45 12.80 -26.49
CA GLN A 73 5.76 12.69 -25.82
C GLN A 73 5.61 12.43 -24.32
N ARG A 74 4.64 13.07 -23.64
CA ARG A 74 4.36 12.81 -22.22
C ARG A 74 3.96 11.37 -21.92
N ARG A 75 3.24 10.70 -22.82
CA ARG A 75 2.85 9.29 -22.64
C ARG A 75 4.03 8.34 -22.71
N GLN A 76 5.10 8.74 -23.41
CA GLN A 76 6.31 7.93 -23.62
C GLN A 76 7.26 7.99 -22.42
N VAL A 77 7.01 8.86 -21.43
CA VAL A 77 7.88 9.06 -20.26
C VAL A 77 7.23 8.43 -19.03
N VAL A 78 7.86 7.38 -18.50
CA VAL A 78 7.39 6.62 -17.32
C VAL A 78 8.29 6.78 -16.10
N THR A 79 9.49 7.34 -16.26
CA THR A 79 10.40 7.75 -15.17
C THR A 79 11.13 9.03 -15.56
N LEU A 80 11.78 9.71 -14.61
CA LEU A 80 12.77 10.75 -14.95
C LEU A 80 14.13 10.12 -15.29
N PRO A 81 14.97 10.79 -16.11
CA PRO A 81 16.35 10.38 -16.33
C PRO A 81 17.23 10.60 -15.10
N ALA A 82 18.24 9.73 -14.92
CA ALA A 82 19.28 9.89 -13.90
C ALA A 82 19.95 11.26 -13.97
N ALA A 83 20.05 11.85 -15.17
CA ALA A 83 20.58 13.20 -15.41
C ALA A 83 19.84 14.31 -14.63
N VAL A 84 18.62 14.07 -14.12
CA VAL A 84 17.90 15.04 -13.28
C VAL A 84 18.69 15.44 -12.04
N GLY A 85 19.57 14.56 -11.54
CA GLY A 85 20.45 14.87 -10.41
C GLY A 85 21.48 15.98 -10.68
N ALA A 86 21.72 16.32 -11.95
CA ALA A 86 22.59 17.44 -12.34
C ALA A 86 21.95 18.82 -12.14
N LEU A 87 20.63 18.88 -11.93
CA LEU A 87 19.86 20.11 -11.75
C LEU A 87 20.04 20.71 -10.34
N THR A 88 21.28 21.01 -9.99
CA THR A 88 21.70 21.44 -8.64
C THR A 88 21.23 22.85 -8.25
N ARG A 89 20.72 23.64 -9.21
CA ARG A 89 20.17 25.00 -9.01
C ARG A 89 18.65 25.08 -9.00
N VAL A 90 17.96 24.02 -9.44
CA VAL A 90 16.50 24.02 -9.48
C VAL A 90 15.94 23.98 -8.07
N ARG A 91 15.10 24.96 -7.74
CA ARG A 91 14.35 25.09 -6.49
C ARG A 91 12.94 24.53 -6.59
N HIS A 92 12.30 24.65 -7.74
CA HIS A 92 10.92 24.20 -7.96
C HIS A 92 10.86 23.15 -9.08
N LEU A 93 10.52 21.91 -8.73
CA LEU A 93 10.31 20.82 -9.69
C LEU A 93 8.82 20.52 -9.85
N ARG A 94 8.26 20.83 -11.02
CA ARG A 94 6.85 20.63 -11.34
C ARG A 94 6.67 19.48 -12.33
N LEU A 95 6.00 18.42 -11.88
CA LEU A 95 5.71 17.22 -12.68
C LEU A 95 4.20 17.02 -12.81
N TYR A 96 3.47 18.12 -13.01
CA TYR A 96 2.00 18.11 -13.06
C TYR A 96 1.47 17.23 -14.21
N ARG A 97 0.49 16.37 -13.90
CA ARG A 97 -0.13 15.40 -14.83
C ARG A 97 0.88 14.52 -15.56
N SER A 98 1.83 13.95 -14.82
CA SER A 98 2.80 13.04 -15.39
C SER A 98 2.23 11.64 -15.63
N ASN A 99 2.83 10.90 -16.57
CA ASN A 99 2.65 9.46 -16.73
C ASN A 99 3.70 8.65 -15.94
N LEU A 100 4.42 9.32 -15.04
CA LEU A 100 5.50 8.72 -14.28
C LEU A 100 4.93 7.65 -13.35
N VAL A 101 5.60 6.50 -13.32
CA VAL A 101 5.39 5.44 -12.35
C VAL A 101 6.49 5.41 -11.30
N ARG A 102 7.63 6.04 -11.58
CA ARG A 102 8.82 6.08 -10.72
C ARG A 102 9.55 7.41 -10.82
N ILE A 103 10.33 7.71 -9.79
CA ILE A 103 11.33 8.77 -9.72
C ILE A 103 12.68 8.12 -9.42
N PRO A 104 13.76 8.46 -10.16
CA PRO A 104 15.07 7.85 -9.97
C PRO A 104 15.74 8.36 -8.68
N PRO A 105 16.60 7.55 -8.02
CA PRO A 105 17.31 7.95 -6.80
C PRO A 105 18.22 9.17 -7.00
N GLU A 106 18.68 9.42 -8.23
CA GLU A 106 19.48 10.59 -8.60
C GLU A 106 18.79 11.93 -8.33
N ILE A 107 17.48 11.96 -8.07
CA ILE A 107 16.80 13.16 -7.57
C ILE A 107 17.46 13.72 -6.28
N GLY A 108 18.14 12.88 -5.49
CA GLY A 108 18.95 13.31 -4.34
C GLY A 108 20.12 14.25 -4.69
N GLY A 109 20.49 14.35 -5.98
CA GLY A 109 21.47 15.31 -6.49
C GLY A 109 20.95 16.74 -6.60
N MET A 110 19.63 16.97 -6.60
CA MET A 110 19.00 18.29 -6.72
C MET A 110 19.09 19.08 -5.40
N ARG A 111 20.31 19.43 -4.96
CA ARG A 111 20.59 19.99 -3.62
C ARG A 111 19.88 21.33 -3.31
N ALA A 112 19.47 22.08 -4.34
CA ALA A 112 18.71 23.32 -4.19
C ALA A 112 17.19 23.13 -4.15
N LEU A 113 16.67 21.91 -4.27
CA LEU A 113 15.23 21.69 -4.39
C LEU A 113 14.50 22.06 -3.09
N GLU A 114 13.55 22.99 -3.20
CA GLU A 114 12.72 23.49 -2.11
C GLU A 114 11.26 23.03 -2.22
N GLU A 115 10.76 22.88 -3.45
CA GLU A 115 9.39 22.47 -3.75
C GLU A 115 9.34 21.34 -4.79
N PHE A 116 8.68 20.23 -4.42
CA PHE A 116 8.47 19.06 -5.29
C PHE A 116 6.98 18.80 -5.53
N THR A 117 6.51 19.06 -6.75
CA THR A 117 5.08 19.04 -7.08
C THR A 117 4.77 18.05 -8.18
N PRO A 118 4.62 16.75 -7.86
CA PRO A 118 4.15 15.73 -8.80
C PRO A 118 2.64 15.57 -8.87
N TYR A 119 1.84 16.27 -8.06
CA TYR A 119 0.38 16.30 -8.22
C TYR A 119 0.00 16.75 -9.64
N THR A 120 -0.97 16.20 -10.38
CA THR A 120 -1.85 15.02 -10.21
C THR A 120 -1.29 13.75 -10.90
N SER A 121 -0.19 13.18 -10.40
CA SER A 121 0.38 11.94 -10.94
C SER A 121 -0.14 10.72 -10.18
N TYR A 122 -1.23 10.13 -10.64
CA TYR A 122 -1.94 9.04 -9.93
C TYR A 122 -1.23 7.67 -9.97
N ARG A 123 -0.18 7.54 -10.79
CA ARG A 123 0.63 6.33 -10.94
C ARG A 123 1.92 6.35 -10.09
N LEU A 124 2.22 7.50 -9.47
CA LEU A 124 3.30 7.62 -8.50
C LEU A 124 2.78 7.22 -7.12
N HIS A 125 2.97 5.95 -6.78
CA HIS A 125 2.53 5.40 -5.49
C HIS A 125 3.62 5.44 -4.40
N TRP A 126 4.89 5.55 -4.80
CA TRP A 126 6.05 5.64 -3.91
C TRP A 126 7.16 6.52 -4.49
N PHE A 127 8.13 6.85 -3.65
CA PHE A 127 9.26 7.69 -4.00
C PHE A 127 10.61 7.09 -3.53
N PRO A 128 11.74 7.49 -4.14
CA PRO A 128 13.06 7.11 -3.66
C PRO A 128 13.38 7.78 -2.31
N TYR A 129 14.05 7.05 -1.40
CA TYR A 129 14.43 7.57 -0.08
C TYR A 129 15.29 8.84 -0.14
N GLU A 130 15.99 9.05 -1.25
CA GLU A 130 16.84 10.20 -1.50
C GLU A 130 16.09 11.54 -1.39
N LEU A 131 14.76 11.57 -1.58
CA LEU A 131 13.95 12.76 -1.29
C LEU A 131 14.01 13.19 0.18
N ALA A 132 14.07 12.25 1.13
CA ALA A 132 14.19 12.54 2.55
C ALA A 132 15.55 13.12 2.94
N ARG A 133 16.56 13.00 2.06
CA ARG A 133 17.91 13.52 2.28
C ARG A 133 18.16 14.88 1.61
N LEU A 134 17.16 15.44 0.93
CA LEU A 134 17.29 16.75 0.31
C LEU A 134 17.32 17.85 1.39
N PRO A 135 18.40 18.64 1.50
CA PRO A 135 18.61 19.52 2.64
C PRO A 135 17.68 20.73 2.69
N LEU A 136 17.09 21.10 1.55
CA LEU A 136 16.28 22.31 1.39
C LEU A 136 14.81 22.01 1.07
N LEU A 137 14.42 20.73 0.93
CA LEU A 137 13.06 20.36 0.57
C LEU A 137 12.11 20.71 1.72
N ARG A 138 11.20 21.65 1.47
CA ARG A 138 10.27 22.18 2.50
C ARG A 138 8.81 22.00 2.12
N ARG A 139 8.52 21.89 0.83
CA ARG A 139 7.17 21.75 0.30
C ARG A 139 7.10 20.60 -0.70
N SER A 140 6.03 19.85 -0.62
CA SER A 140 5.63 18.89 -1.64
C SER A 140 4.14 18.99 -1.82
N THR A 141 3.67 18.62 -3.01
CA THR A 141 2.24 18.49 -3.29
C THR A 141 2.05 17.18 -4.04
N VAL A 142 1.49 16.19 -3.36
CA VAL A 142 1.31 14.82 -3.84
C VAL A 142 -0.16 14.41 -3.79
N SER A 143 -0.56 13.45 -4.62
CA SER A 143 -1.90 12.88 -4.54
C SER A 143 -1.95 11.81 -3.46
N THR A 144 -2.33 12.17 -2.23
CA THR A 144 -2.35 11.25 -1.07
C THR A 144 -3.21 10.00 -1.29
N ARG A 145 -4.25 10.08 -2.14
CA ARG A 145 -5.10 8.93 -2.50
C ARG A 145 -4.36 7.85 -3.30
N ALA A 146 -3.26 8.21 -3.96
CA ALA A 146 -2.46 7.29 -4.75
C ALA A 146 -1.30 6.68 -3.94
N LEU A 147 -0.95 7.20 -2.77
CA LEU A 147 0.27 6.79 -2.06
C LEU A 147 0.07 5.51 -1.24
N TYR A 148 1.02 4.58 -1.33
CA TYR A 148 1.08 3.43 -0.41
C TYR A 148 1.20 3.90 1.04
N GLY A 149 0.56 3.18 1.96
CA GLY A 149 0.63 3.46 3.38
C GLY A 149 0.02 4.77 3.85
N ASN A 150 -0.67 5.52 2.99
CA ASN A 150 -1.35 6.76 3.38
C ASN A 150 -2.31 6.50 4.56
N VAL A 151 -2.24 7.29 5.62
CA VAL A 151 -3.03 7.08 6.84
C VAL A 151 -4.55 7.05 6.61
N LYS A 152 -5.07 7.78 5.61
CA LYS A 152 -6.52 7.91 5.36
C LYS A 152 -7.12 6.72 4.62
N THR A 153 -6.46 6.26 3.55
CA THR A 153 -6.97 5.20 2.67
C THR A 153 -6.19 3.89 2.80
N ARG A 154 -5.07 3.92 3.52
CA ARG A 154 -4.13 2.83 3.82
C ARG A 154 -3.90 1.83 2.67
N PRO A 155 -3.55 2.28 1.45
CA PRO A 155 -3.24 1.33 0.38
C PRO A 155 -2.05 0.46 0.83
N PRO A 156 -2.08 -0.87 0.62
CA PRO A 156 -0.99 -1.73 1.06
C PRO A 156 0.33 -1.36 0.38
N PHE A 157 1.44 -1.70 1.04
CA PHE A 157 2.74 -1.70 0.38
C PHE A 157 2.94 -3.02 -0.39
N PRO A 158 3.52 -2.99 -1.60
CA PRO A 158 4.04 -4.20 -2.24
C PRO A 158 5.01 -4.93 -1.32
N VAL A 159 4.95 -6.25 -1.32
CA VAL A 159 5.94 -7.09 -0.65
C VAL A 159 7.27 -6.98 -1.40
N LEU A 160 8.35 -6.64 -0.68
CA LEU A 160 9.69 -6.52 -1.25
C LEU A 160 10.32 -7.91 -1.45
N ALA A 161 10.98 -8.08 -2.60
CA ALA A 161 11.67 -9.32 -2.94
C ALA A 161 12.86 -9.60 -2.02
N GLU A 162 13.05 -10.87 -1.67
CA GLU A 162 14.21 -11.31 -0.91
C GLU A 162 15.48 -11.32 -1.79
N PRO A 163 16.65 -10.96 -1.23
CA PRO A 163 17.93 -11.12 -1.91
C PRO A 163 18.14 -12.57 -2.36
N VAL A 164 18.06 -12.83 -3.66
CA VAL A 164 18.42 -14.13 -4.22
C VAL A 164 19.86 -14.07 -4.70
N GLY A 165 20.67 -15.07 -4.33
CA GLY A 165 22.07 -15.15 -4.72
C GLY A 165 22.22 -15.22 -6.24
N GLY A 166 23.14 -14.42 -6.81
CA GLY A 166 23.59 -14.54 -8.21
C GLY A 166 23.21 -13.42 -9.18
N GLY A 167 22.45 -12.40 -8.77
CA GLY A 167 22.06 -11.28 -9.64
C GLY A 167 22.92 -10.01 -9.49
N GLY A 168 23.26 -9.35 -10.59
CA GLY A 168 23.88 -8.03 -10.58
C GLY A 168 22.86 -6.91 -10.31
N ALA A 169 23.24 -5.85 -9.59
CA ALA A 169 22.35 -4.72 -9.26
C ALA A 169 22.09 -3.75 -10.44
N GLY A 170 22.65 -4.01 -11.62
CA GLY A 170 22.63 -3.11 -12.78
C GLY A 170 21.51 -3.33 -13.80
N ALA A 171 20.65 -4.35 -13.63
CA ALA A 171 19.54 -4.64 -14.54
C ALA A 171 18.40 -5.33 -13.79
N LEU A 172 17.87 -4.65 -12.77
CA LEU A 172 16.78 -5.18 -11.95
C LEU A 172 15.46 -5.14 -12.72
N ASP A 173 14.59 -6.10 -12.42
CA ASP A 173 13.19 -6.07 -12.86
C ASP A 173 12.40 -5.07 -12.01
N PRO A 174 11.93 -3.93 -12.57
CA PRO A 174 11.16 -2.96 -11.80
C PRO A 174 9.84 -3.53 -11.28
N ALA A 175 9.28 -4.58 -11.90
CA ALA A 175 8.08 -5.26 -11.39
C ALA A 175 8.34 -6.02 -10.07
N VAL A 176 9.60 -6.34 -9.78
CA VAL A 176 10.04 -7.10 -8.61
C VAL A 176 10.70 -6.19 -7.57
N TRP A 177 11.61 -5.33 -8.03
CA TRP A 177 12.45 -4.50 -7.16
C TRP A 177 11.98 -3.06 -7.03
N GLY A 178 10.98 -2.62 -7.83
CA GLY A 178 10.52 -1.23 -7.85
C GLY A 178 11.51 -0.22 -8.44
N VAL A 179 12.69 -0.68 -8.85
CA VAL A 179 13.78 0.10 -9.46
C VAL A 179 14.44 -0.70 -10.58
N GLU A 180 15.08 -0.01 -11.52
CA GLU A 180 15.76 -0.64 -12.66
C GLU A 180 17.25 -0.90 -12.37
N SER A 181 17.83 -0.17 -11.43
CA SER A 181 19.21 -0.35 -10.98
C SER A 181 19.39 0.20 -9.56
N VAL A 182 20.40 -0.29 -8.86
CA VAL A 182 20.87 0.26 -7.59
C VAL A 182 22.38 0.42 -7.67
N GLY A 183 22.85 1.66 -7.82
CA GLY A 183 24.27 1.99 -7.87
C GLY A 183 24.91 2.29 -6.50
N ALA A 184 24.11 2.81 -5.56
CA ALA A 184 24.58 3.24 -4.25
C ALA A 184 23.50 3.00 -3.18
N CYS A 185 23.95 2.88 -1.94
CA CYS A 185 23.11 2.77 -0.76
C CYS A 185 22.34 4.07 -0.55
N SER A 186 21.01 3.99 -0.44
CA SER A 186 20.16 5.15 -0.18
C SER A 186 20.48 5.88 1.12
N VAL A 187 21.16 5.22 2.06
CA VAL A 187 21.45 5.79 3.39
C VAL A 187 22.86 6.39 3.46
N CYS A 188 23.89 5.60 3.13
CA CYS A 188 25.29 5.98 3.32
C CYS A 188 26.04 6.32 2.03
N ASP A 189 25.38 6.26 0.86
CA ASP A 189 25.98 6.42 -0.47
C ASP A 189 27.08 5.40 -0.82
N GLY A 190 27.33 4.40 0.03
CA GLY A 190 28.29 3.32 -0.22
C GLY A 190 27.80 2.31 -1.27
N PRO A 191 28.69 1.47 -1.81
CA PRO A 191 28.34 0.50 -2.86
C PRO A 191 27.40 -0.60 -2.34
N VAL A 192 26.54 -1.10 -3.23
CA VAL A 192 25.66 -2.25 -2.97
C VAL A 192 26.17 -3.46 -3.74
N ALA A 193 26.46 -4.55 -3.03
CA ALA A 193 27.08 -5.76 -3.58
C ALA A 193 26.08 -6.66 -4.34
N GLY A 194 25.57 -6.16 -5.47
CA GLY A 194 24.59 -6.90 -6.27
C GLY A 194 23.24 -7.09 -5.55
N THR A 195 22.41 -8.02 -6.05
CA THR A 195 21.13 -8.34 -5.39
C THR A 195 21.34 -9.00 -4.03
N ALA A 196 22.43 -9.75 -3.85
CA ALA A 196 22.74 -10.46 -2.61
C ALA A 196 23.05 -9.50 -1.43
N GLY A 197 23.67 -8.36 -1.71
CA GLY A 197 23.95 -7.32 -0.72
C GLY A 197 22.89 -6.20 -0.65
N LEU A 198 21.78 -6.33 -1.38
CA LEU A 198 20.73 -5.32 -1.43
C LEU A 198 19.69 -5.57 -0.33
N HIS A 199 19.57 -4.63 0.60
CA HIS A 199 18.58 -4.66 1.67
C HIS A 199 17.50 -3.61 1.40
N GLN A 200 16.43 -4.02 0.71
CA GLN A 200 15.30 -3.11 0.46
C GLN A 200 14.35 -3.01 1.65
N ALA A 201 13.86 -1.80 1.91
CA ALA A 201 12.81 -1.54 2.89
C ALA A 201 11.91 -0.38 2.44
N TRP A 202 10.67 -0.42 2.89
CA TRP A 202 9.75 0.69 2.92
C TRP A 202 9.90 1.48 4.21
N ILE A 203 9.75 2.79 4.13
CA ILE A 203 9.58 3.65 5.32
C ILE A 203 8.72 4.87 4.96
N SER A 204 7.83 5.27 5.87
CA SER A 204 7.02 6.48 5.70
C SER A 204 7.63 7.64 6.48
N LEU A 205 8.09 8.69 5.80
CA LEU A 205 8.74 9.83 6.46
C LEU A 205 8.19 11.17 5.96
N HIS A 206 8.30 12.18 6.81
CA HIS A 206 8.22 13.56 6.37
C HIS A 206 9.43 13.87 5.49
N THR A 207 9.21 14.14 4.21
CA THR A 207 10.27 14.64 3.31
C THR A 207 10.23 16.15 3.20
N SER A 208 9.06 16.74 3.46
CA SER A 208 8.82 18.18 3.43
C SER A 208 7.68 18.45 4.40
N GLY A 209 7.91 19.28 5.42
CA GLY A 209 7.03 19.58 6.57
C GLY A 209 5.66 18.86 6.65
N ALA A 210 4.76 19.14 5.71
CA ALA A 210 3.37 18.68 5.73
C ALA A 210 3.11 17.25 5.20
N ASP A 211 3.85 16.76 4.22
CA ASP A 211 3.55 15.46 3.58
C ASP A 211 4.39 14.32 4.14
N VAL A 212 3.76 13.17 4.36
CA VAL A 212 4.42 11.91 4.67
C VAL A 212 4.45 11.06 3.40
N LEU A 213 5.65 10.77 2.91
CA LEU A 213 5.84 10.00 1.69
C LEU A 213 6.23 8.55 1.99
N PRO A 214 5.69 7.57 1.25
CA PRO A 214 6.22 6.20 1.25
C PRO A 214 7.51 6.13 0.43
N LEU A 215 8.60 5.80 1.11
CA LEU A 215 9.95 5.81 0.56
C LEU A 215 10.48 4.39 0.40
N LEU A 216 10.98 4.08 -0.79
CA LEU A 216 11.75 2.87 -1.05
C LEU A 216 13.22 3.12 -0.75
N VAL A 217 13.74 2.40 0.23
CA VAL A 217 15.14 2.42 0.66
C VAL A 217 15.87 1.26 0.00
N ASN A 218 16.99 1.54 -0.68
CA ASN A 218 17.90 0.52 -1.20
C ASN A 218 19.19 0.54 -0.37
N ALA A 219 19.27 -0.23 0.71
CA ALA A 219 20.40 -0.19 1.63
C ALA A 219 21.48 -1.24 1.31
N CYS A 220 22.74 -0.96 1.66
CA CYS A 220 23.85 -1.92 1.53
C CYS A 220 23.99 -2.88 2.74
N SER A 221 23.26 -2.63 3.83
CA SER A 221 23.35 -3.44 5.05
C SER A 221 22.14 -3.26 5.96
N PRO A 222 21.89 -4.22 6.88
CA PRO A 222 20.91 -4.05 7.96
C PRO A 222 21.24 -2.86 8.89
N GLY A 223 22.52 -2.53 9.08
CA GLY A 223 22.94 -1.38 9.88
C GLY A 223 22.47 -0.04 9.28
N CYS A 224 22.52 0.08 7.95
CA CYS A 224 21.93 1.24 7.27
C CYS A 224 20.41 1.32 7.50
N LEU A 225 19.69 0.20 7.43
CA LEU A 225 18.25 0.19 7.75
C LEU A 225 17.97 0.58 9.20
N ALA A 226 18.77 0.09 10.16
CA ALA A 226 18.62 0.44 11.58
C ALA A 226 18.88 1.92 11.88
N SER A 227 19.64 2.61 11.04
CA SER A 227 19.93 4.04 11.18
C SER A 227 18.83 4.97 10.64
N LEU A 228 17.78 4.41 10.02
CA LEU A 228 16.68 5.20 9.48
C LEU A 228 15.91 5.92 10.59
N PRO A 229 15.44 7.15 10.34
CA PRO A 229 14.67 7.91 11.33
C PRO A 229 13.30 7.26 11.61
N SER A 230 12.70 7.61 12.74
CA SER A 230 11.38 7.08 13.10
C SER A 230 10.26 7.71 12.26
N PRO A 231 9.30 6.92 11.74
CA PRO A 231 8.09 7.42 11.11
C PRO A 231 7.21 8.27 12.05
N PRO A 232 6.38 9.18 11.50
CA PRO A 232 5.41 9.92 12.29
C PRO A 232 4.28 9.03 12.82
N GLU A 233 3.55 9.53 13.83
CA GLU A 233 2.42 8.80 14.42
C GLU A 233 1.35 8.46 13.37
N GLY A 234 0.74 7.27 13.50
CA GLY A 234 -0.31 6.80 12.59
C GLY A 234 0.20 6.06 11.35
N TYR A 235 1.51 6.07 11.12
CA TYR A 235 2.19 5.28 10.10
C TYR A 235 2.85 4.03 10.71
N LEU A 236 3.27 3.09 9.85
CA LEU A 236 3.93 1.87 10.28
C LEU A 236 5.25 2.18 11.01
N PRO A 237 5.51 1.58 12.19
CA PRO A 237 6.73 1.86 12.96
C PRO A 237 7.97 1.26 12.28
N GLY A 238 8.84 2.15 11.80
CA GLY A 238 10.16 1.81 11.28
C GLY A 238 10.19 1.22 9.87
N PRO A 239 11.39 0.80 9.41
CA PRO A 239 11.57 0.20 8.09
C PRO A 239 10.96 -1.20 7.99
N HIS A 240 10.40 -1.53 6.83
CA HIS A 240 9.65 -2.77 6.66
C HIS A 240 9.63 -3.32 5.24
N ARG A 241 9.25 -4.60 5.06
CA ARG A 241 9.35 -5.25 3.74
C ARG A 241 8.02 -5.31 2.98
N GLY A 242 7.04 -4.51 3.40
CA GLY A 242 5.64 -4.68 2.98
C GLY A 242 4.98 -5.93 3.58
N ARG A 243 5.72 -6.62 4.47
CA ARG A 243 5.33 -7.61 5.47
C ARG A 243 6.08 -7.28 6.76
N GLY A 244 5.56 -7.66 7.91
CA GLY A 244 6.24 -7.79 9.19
C GLY A 244 6.33 -6.58 10.13
N VAL A 245 5.65 -5.44 9.91
CA VAL A 245 5.73 -4.35 10.92
C VAL A 245 4.87 -4.67 12.12
N GLY A 246 5.48 -4.70 13.31
CA GLY A 246 4.80 -5.20 14.51
C GLY A 246 4.37 -6.66 14.36
N GLY A 247 4.96 -7.41 13.44
CA GLY A 247 4.55 -8.77 13.11
C GLY A 247 3.64 -8.93 11.88
N LEU A 248 3.23 -7.86 11.19
CA LEU A 248 2.20 -7.87 10.13
C LEU A 248 2.55 -8.69 8.85
N LEU A 249 2.32 -9.99 8.83
CA LEU A 249 2.54 -10.91 7.70
C LEU A 249 1.78 -10.59 6.40
N ALA A 250 0.57 -10.04 6.48
CA ALA A 250 -0.27 -9.71 5.31
C ALA A 250 -1.33 -8.64 5.62
N THR A 251 -1.80 -7.93 4.60
CA THR A 251 -2.96 -7.02 4.72
C THR A 251 -3.78 -6.97 3.44
N ALA A 252 -5.10 -6.72 3.56
CA ALA A 252 -5.99 -6.46 2.44
C ALA A 252 -7.13 -5.52 2.85
N GLU A 253 -7.66 -4.78 1.88
CA GLU A 253 -8.91 -4.03 2.02
C GLU A 253 -9.94 -4.71 1.09
N LEU A 254 -11.09 -5.05 1.64
CA LEU A 254 -12.19 -5.74 0.97
C LEU A 254 -13.46 -4.91 1.11
N GLU A 255 -14.36 -5.07 0.15
CA GLU A 255 -15.74 -4.62 0.25
C GLU A 255 -16.59 -5.88 0.24
N LEU A 256 -17.28 -6.14 1.34
CA LEU A 256 -18.07 -7.36 1.53
C LEU A 256 -19.51 -7.00 1.85
N PHE A 257 -20.45 -7.67 1.20
CA PHE A 257 -21.86 -7.51 1.50
C PHE A 257 -22.24 -8.29 2.76
N ALA A 258 -22.69 -7.58 3.79
CA ALA A 258 -23.05 -8.16 5.08
C ALA A 258 -24.49 -8.70 5.09
N ASP A 259 -24.78 -9.70 4.25
CA ASP A 259 -26.11 -10.31 4.18
C ASP A 259 -26.57 -10.79 5.55
N ARG A 260 -27.80 -10.41 5.90
CA ARG A 260 -28.43 -10.71 7.20
C ARG A 260 -27.58 -10.23 8.37
N PHE A 261 -26.97 -9.05 8.23
CA PHE A 261 -26.15 -8.35 9.24
C PHE A 261 -24.91 -9.13 9.67
N ARG A 262 -24.33 -9.92 8.75
CA ARG A 262 -23.31 -10.91 9.09
C ARG A 262 -22.17 -10.99 8.07
N LEU A 263 -20.98 -11.18 8.61
CA LEU A 263 -19.77 -11.61 7.90
C LEU A 263 -19.24 -12.89 8.56
N ARG A 264 -18.29 -13.58 7.93
CA ARG A 264 -17.62 -14.72 8.55
C ARG A 264 -16.13 -14.80 8.25
N VAL A 265 -15.42 -15.38 9.20
CA VAL A 265 -14.01 -15.77 9.09
C VAL A 265 -13.94 -17.27 9.33
N GLN A 266 -13.26 -18.04 8.48
CA GLN A 266 -13.15 -19.49 8.69
C GLN A 266 -11.86 -20.08 8.15
N ASP A 267 -11.49 -21.28 8.59
CA ASP A 267 -10.41 -22.03 7.97
C ASP A 267 -10.71 -22.29 6.48
N GLY A 268 -9.70 -22.14 5.63
CA GLY A 268 -9.84 -22.20 4.18
C GLY A 268 -10.22 -23.58 3.64
N GLY A 269 -10.11 -24.63 4.46
CA GLY A 269 -10.57 -25.99 4.17
C GLY A 269 -11.77 -26.42 5.02
N ALA A 270 -12.45 -25.49 5.70
CA ALA A 270 -13.67 -25.75 6.46
C ALA A 270 -14.87 -25.05 5.82
N ASP A 271 -16.03 -25.68 5.92
CA ASP A 271 -17.33 -25.06 5.68
C ASP A 271 -18.24 -25.44 6.85
N GLU A 272 -18.06 -24.72 7.96
CA GLU A 272 -18.78 -24.96 9.20
C GLU A 272 -20.06 -24.12 9.23
N ASP A 273 -21.18 -24.76 9.57
CA ASP A 273 -22.46 -24.08 9.75
C ASP A 273 -22.50 -23.35 11.10
N LEU A 274 -22.54 -22.02 11.04
CA LEU A 274 -22.62 -21.15 12.21
C LEU A 274 -24.07 -20.80 12.62
N GLY A 275 -25.09 -21.36 11.96
CA GLY A 275 -26.49 -21.06 12.24
C GLY A 275 -26.88 -21.25 13.71
N ALA A 276 -26.46 -22.37 14.32
CA ALA A 276 -26.71 -22.66 15.73
C ALA A 276 -25.83 -21.84 16.69
N ALA A 277 -24.70 -21.29 16.22
CA ALA A 277 -23.82 -20.45 17.04
C ALA A 277 -24.40 -19.06 17.32
N TRP A 278 -25.36 -18.60 16.49
CA TRP A 278 -26.09 -17.34 16.66
C TRP A 278 -27.18 -17.41 17.74
N THR A 279 -26.75 -17.54 19.00
CA THR A 279 -27.63 -17.39 20.18
C THR A 279 -28.00 -15.92 20.41
N GLU A 280 -29.00 -15.63 21.26
CA GLU A 280 -29.35 -14.25 21.67
C GLU A 280 -28.14 -13.49 22.23
N ARG A 281 -27.28 -14.19 23.00
CA ARG A 281 -26.02 -13.65 23.49
C ARG A 281 -25.05 -13.35 22.35
N ALA A 282 -24.88 -14.26 21.39
CA ALA A 282 -23.99 -14.04 20.25
C ALA A 282 -24.44 -12.86 19.37
N VAL A 283 -25.75 -12.67 19.21
CA VAL A 283 -26.32 -11.49 18.54
C VAL A 283 -25.97 -10.22 19.32
N THR A 284 -26.17 -10.23 20.64
CA THR A 284 -25.87 -9.09 21.53
C THR A 284 -24.37 -8.77 21.58
N ASP A 285 -23.52 -9.79 21.54
CA ASP A 285 -22.07 -9.68 21.54
C ASP A 285 -21.51 -9.40 20.15
N GLY A 286 -22.33 -9.46 19.09
CA GLY A 286 -21.88 -9.26 17.70
C GLY A 286 -20.86 -10.31 17.23
N LEU A 287 -20.82 -11.48 17.87
CA LEU A 287 -19.81 -12.51 17.66
C LEU A 287 -20.39 -13.91 17.91
N ALA A 288 -20.32 -14.78 16.91
CA ALA A 288 -20.78 -16.17 16.97
C ALA A 288 -19.60 -17.14 16.76
N PRO A 289 -18.97 -17.65 17.83
CA PRO A 289 -17.82 -18.54 17.73
C PRO A 289 -18.25 -19.95 17.33
N GLY A 290 -17.65 -20.47 16.26
CA GLY A 290 -17.58 -21.90 15.94
C GLY A 290 -16.17 -22.42 16.20
N ARG A 291 -15.90 -23.68 15.81
CA ARG A 291 -14.60 -24.31 16.04
C ARG A 291 -13.55 -23.88 15.01
N ARG A 292 -13.93 -23.92 13.73
CA ARG A 292 -13.13 -23.57 12.55
C ARG A 292 -13.71 -22.39 11.78
N ALA A 293 -14.74 -21.75 12.34
CA ALA A 293 -15.36 -20.55 11.79
C ALA A 293 -15.77 -19.58 12.91
N LEU A 294 -15.94 -18.31 12.56
CA LEU A 294 -16.35 -17.23 13.43
C LEU A 294 -17.32 -16.33 12.66
N GLY A 295 -18.54 -16.21 13.18
CA GLY A 295 -19.54 -15.27 12.70
C GLY A 295 -19.31 -13.90 13.31
N ILE A 296 -19.38 -12.87 12.47
CA ILE A 296 -19.18 -11.47 12.85
C ILE A 296 -20.49 -10.73 12.58
N GLY A 297 -21.02 -10.03 13.58
CA GLY A 297 -22.21 -9.20 13.42
C GLY A 297 -21.85 -7.81 12.91
N THR A 298 -22.70 -7.24 12.07
CA THR A 298 -22.61 -5.86 11.57
C THR A 298 -23.81 -5.05 12.05
N ALA A 299 -23.69 -3.72 12.03
CA ALA A 299 -24.78 -2.81 12.38
C ALA A 299 -25.82 -2.66 11.26
N GLY A 300 -25.39 -2.79 10.00
CA GLY A 300 -26.24 -2.71 8.81
C GLY A 300 -26.22 -3.98 7.96
N ASN A 301 -27.24 -4.11 7.10
CA ASN A 301 -27.34 -5.13 6.06
C ASN A 301 -26.99 -4.51 4.71
N ALA A 302 -25.71 -4.18 4.52
CA ALA A 302 -25.19 -3.42 3.39
C ALA A 302 -23.73 -3.81 3.10
N ASP A 303 -23.10 -3.16 2.12
CA ASP A 303 -21.67 -3.27 1.91
C ASP A 303 -20.88 -2.71 3.10
N VAL A 304 -19.80 -3.40 3.44
CA VAL A 304 -18.94 -3.09 4.59
C VAL A 304 -17.50 -3.00 4.10
N ALA A 305 -16.80 -1.95 4.53
CA ALA A 305 -15.38 -1.80 4.27
C ALA A 305 -14.59 -2.63 5.28
N VAL A 306 -13.93 -3.69 4.81
CA VAL A 306 -13.22 -4.67 5.65
C VAL A 306 -11.71 -4.59 5.45
N SER A 307 -10.99 -4.21 6.50
CA SER A 307 -9.52 -4.23 6.53
C SER A 307 -9.04 -5.51 7.22
N VAL A 308 -8.32 -6.38 6.52
CA VAL A 308 -7.72 -7.59 7.07
C VAL A 308 -6.23 -7.36 7.33
N GLN A 309 -5.75 -7.81 8.50
CA GLN A 309 -4.37 -7.68 8.94
C GLN A 309 -3.91 -8.98 9.60
N VAL A 310 -2.89 -9.64 9.06
CA VAL A 310 -2.33 -10.87 9.62
C VAL A 310 -1.02 -10.55 10.29
N PHE A 311 -0.80 -11.02 11.51
CA PHE A 311 0.41 -10.83 12.29
C PHE A 311 1.02 -12.17 12.73
N ASP A 312 2.31 -12.19 13.04
CA ASP A 312 3.02 -13.32 13.63
C ASP A 312 2.90 -13.38 15.17
N ALA A 313 2.43 -12.30 15.79
CA ALA A 313 2.32 -12.14 17.22
C ALA A 313 1.15 -11.22 17.62
N PRO A 314 0.70 -11.26 18.89
CA PRO A 314 -0.38 -10.41 19.40
C PRO A 314 -0.07 -8.91 19.24
N GLN A 315 -1.10 -8.14 18.88
CA GLN A 315 -0.98 -6.69 18.69
C GLN A 315 -1.39 -5.90 19.94
N PRO A 316 -0.70 -4.77 20.25
CA PRO A 316 -1.09 -3.87 21.33
C PRO A 316 -2.56 -3.45 21.24
N ALA A 317 -3.15 -3.18 22.39
CA ALA A 317 -4.52 -2.71 22.50
C ALA A 317 -4.64 -1.27 21.96
N ASP A 318 -5.49 -1.06 20.96
CA ASP A 318 -5.90 0.26 20.46
C ASP A 318 -7.43 0.42 20.44
N HIS A 319 -8.11 -0.29 21.34
CA HIS A 319 -9.56 -0.48 21.36
C HIS A 319 -10.35 0.83 21.43
N ALA A 320 -9.81 1.85 22.09
CA ALA A 320 -10.43 3.17 22.26
C ALA A 320 -10.72 3.91 20.94
N ARG A 321 -10.18 3.44 19.80
CA ARG A 321 -10.44 4.00 18.47
C ARG A 321 -11.67 3.39 17.77
N PHE A 322 -12.33 2.41 18.40
CA PHE A 322 -13.39 1.61 17.78
C PHE A 322 -14.65 1.64 18.65
N ASP A 323 -15.81 1.57 18.00
CA ASP A 323 -17.10 1.56 18.67
C ASP A 323 -17.36 0.20 19.35
N HIS A 324 -16.89 -0.88 18.72
CA HIS A 324 -17.04 -2.23 19.24
C HIS A 324 -15.81 -3.08 18.94
N VAL A 325 -15.33 -3.84 19.91
CA VAL A 325 -14.20 -4.74 19.73
C VAL A 325 -14.51 -6.09 20.37
N VAL A 326 -14.35 -7.15 19.59
CA VAL A 326 -14.56 -8.53 20.02
C VAL A 326 -13.40 -9.40 19.59
N GLU A 327 -13.17 -10.47 20.33
CA GLU A 327 -12.12 -11.43 20.02
C GLU A 327 -12.57 -12.86 20.25
N ALA A 328 -12.14 -13.77 19.38
CA ALA A 328 -12.32 -15.21 19.55
C ALA A 328 -11.16 -15.96 18.88
N THR A 329 -11.06 -17.26 19.16
CA THR A 329 -10.04 -18.13 18.56
C THR A 329 -10.71 -19.04 17.52
N VAL A 330 -10.01 -19.33 16.43
CA VAL A 330 -10.45 -20.25 15.37
C VAL A 330 -9.34 -21.28 15.12
N GLU A 331 -9.72 -22.55 14.96
CA GLU A 331 -8.80 -23.61 14.52
C GLU A 331 -8.58 -23.53 13.00
N VAL A 332 -7.32 -23.35 12.59
CA VAL A 332 -6.91 -23.17 11.18
C VAL A 332 -5.87 -24.23 10.77
N PRO A 333 -6.24 -25.53 10.71
CA PRO A 333 -5.30 -26.59 10.32
C PRO A 333 -4.84 -26.48 8.86
N SER A 334 -5.56 -25.76 8.00
CA SER A 334 -5.15 -25.56 6.60
C SER A 334 -4.01 -24.55 6.44
N GLY A 335 -3.69 -23.78 7.48
CA GLY A 335 -2.76 -22.65 7.40
C GLY A 335 -3.30 -21.47 6.58
N ARG A 336 -4.61 -21.42 6.32
CA ARG A 336 -5.26 -20.35 5.55
C ARG A 336 -6.57 -19.94 6.20
N VAL A 337 -6.75 -18.64 6.43
CA VAL A 337 -8.00 -18.05 6.88
C VAL A 337 -8.72 -17.42 5.70
N ALA A 338 -9.99 -17.76 5.50
CA ALA A 338 -10.87 -17.12 4.55
C ALA A 338 -11.72 -16.03 5.23
N VAL A 339 -11.88 -14.88 4.58
CA VAL A 339 -12.75 -13.78 5.02
C VAL A 339 -13.75 -13.49 3.90
N LEU A 340 -15.05 -13.47 4.23
CA LEU A 340 -16.11 -13.41 3.24
C LEU A 340 -17.44 -12.93 3.85
N GLY A 341 -18.35 -12.49 2.97
CA GLY A 341 -19.75 -12.25 3.31
C GLY A 341 -20.45 -13.54 3.75
N TRP A 342 -21.61 -13.38 4.39
CA TRP A 342 -22.33 -14.51 4.97
C TRP A 342 -22.80 -15.53 3.91
N THR A 343 -23.28 -15.07 2.76
CA THR A 343 -23.77 -15.91 1.65
C THR A 343 -22.72 -16.20 0.58
N ASP A 344 -21.53 -15.63 0.70
CA ASP A 344 -20.48 -15.78 -0.29
C ASP A 344 -19.98 -17.22 -0.34
N ARG A 345 -19.59 -17.64 -1.56
CA ARG A 345 -18.99 -18.96 -1.76
C ARG A 345 -17.55 -18.93 -1.29
N LEU A 346 -17.16 -19.90 -0.47
CA LEU A 346 -15.79 -20.05 0.02
C LEU A 346 -14.74 -20.07 -1.11
N GLN A 347 -15.08 -20.57 -2.29
CA GLN A 347 -14.17 -20.61 -3.45
C GLN A 347 -13.72 -19.20 -3.88
N GLU A 348 -14.61 -18.21 -3.76
CA GLU A 348 -14.41 -16.83 -4.20
C GLU A 348 -13.77 -15.96 -3.11
N ALA A 349 -13.76 -16.44 -1.86
CA ALA A 349 -13.22 -15.74 -0.70
C ALA A 349 -11.71 -15.47 -0.79
N ASP A 350 -11.31 -14.29 -0.31
CA ASP A 350 -9.91 -13.97 -0.08
C ASP A 350 -9.36 -14.83 1.06
N ARG A 351 -8.13 -15.31 0.85
CA ARG A 351 -7.44 -16.23 1.77
C ARG A 351 -6.11 -15.66 2.23
N PHE A 352 -5.88 -15.78 3.52
CA PHE A 352 -4.74 -15.21 4.22
C PHE A 352 -3.91 -16.32 4.85
N GLU A 353 -2.62 -16.37 4.54
CA GLU A 353 -1.72 -17.39 5.08
C GLU A 353 -1.40 -17.09 6.55
N VAL A 354 -1.49 -18.13 7.37
CA VAL A 354 -1.20 -18.13 8.82
C VAL A 354 -0.48 -19.43 9.19
N PRO A 355 0.32 -19.45 10.27
CA PRO A 355 0.81 -20.71 10.81
C PRO A 355 -0.36 -21.68 11.10
N PRO A 356 -0.31 -22.94 10.64
CA PRO A 356 -1.34 -23.92 10.96
C PRO A 356 -1.50 -24.10 12.48
N GLY A 357 -2.73 -24.05 12.98
CA GLY A 357 -3.01 -24.17 14.41
C GLY A 357 -4.11 -23.21 14.87
N LEU A 358 -3.99 -22.72 16.10
CA LEU A 358 -4.95 -21.78 16.67
C LEU A 358 -4.61 -20.36 16.23
N VAL A 359 -5.62 -19.64 15.73
CA VAL A 359 -5.50 -18.23 15.32
C VAL A 359 -6.48 -17.41 16.12
N ARG A 360 -5.96 -16.38 16.78
CA ARG A 360 -6.78 -15.36 17.43
C ARG A 360 -7.27 -14.39 16.39
N VAL A 361 -8.58 -14.12 16.41
CA VAL A 361 -9.25 -13.16 15.55
C VAL A 361 -9.75 -12.02 16.42
N ARG A 362 -9.27 -10.80 16.18
CA ARG A 362 -9.83 -9.57 16.75
C ARG A 362 -10.61 -8.84 15.67
N VAL A 363 -11.86 -8.53 15.97
CA VAL A 363 -12.74 -7.77 15.10
C VAL A 363 -13.01 -6.43 15.76
N SER A 364 -12.56 -5.35 15.13
CA SER A 364 -12.77 -3.98 15.61
C SER A 364 -13.66 -3.24 14.63
N ARG A 365 -14.84 -2.80 15.06
CA ARG A 365 -15.83 -2.15 14.20
C ARG A 365 -15.95 -0.67 14.55
N SER A 366 -16.20 0.17 13.55
CA SER A 366 -16.33 1.62 13.70
C SER A 366 -17.33 2.18 12.71
N ASN A 367 -17.81 3.40 12.99
CA ASN A 367 -18.87 4.08 12.25
C ASN A 367 -20.25 3.41 12.42
N LEU A 368 -20.48 2.74 13.57
CA LEU A 368 -21.67 1.90 13.77
C LEU A 368 -22.97 2.69 13.79
N ALA A 369 -22.99 3.88 14.40
CA ALA A 369 -24.19 4.69 14.49
C ALA A 369 -24.66 5.20 13.12
N ALA A 370 -23.73 5.66 12.27
CA ALA A 370 -24.06 6.11 10.92
C ALA A 370 -24.49 4.93 10.04
N ALA A 371 -23.78 3.79 10.11
CA ALA A 371 -24.12 2.61 9.32
C ALA A 371 -25.46 1.99 9.72
N ALA A 372 -25.81 1.98 11.01
CA ALA A 372 -27.09 1.47 11.50
C ALA A 372 -28.30 2.26 10.97
N GLY A 373 -28.12 3.57 10.72
CA GLY A 373 -29.15 4.44 10.17
C GLY A 373 -29.21 4.47 8.64
N ASN A 374 -28.24 3.87 7.94
CA ASN A 374 -28.08 3.95 6.49
C ASN A 374 -28.62 2.70 5.79
N ASP A 375 -29.95 2.52 5.81
CA ASP A 375 -30.63 1.37 5.19
C ASP A 375 -30.59 1.50 3.65
N PRO A 376 -30.06 0.51 2.89
CA PRO A 376 -30.08 0.51 1.42
C PRO A 376 -31.48 0.66 0.79
N GLY A 377 -32.55 0.37 1.55
CA GLY A 377 -33.93 0.57 1.11
C GLY A 377 -34.49 1.97 1.34
N ALA A 378 -33.79 2.86 2.04
CA ALA A 378 -34.27 4.18 2.43
C ALA A 378 -34.02 5.26 1.35
N GLU A 379 -34.84 6.32 1.34
CA GLU A 379 -34.71 7.43 0.39
C GLU A 379 -33.43 8.26 0.59
N ASP A 380 -32.90 8.27 1.81
CA ASP A 380 -31.71 9.02 2.23
C ASP A 380 -30.43 8.15 2.29
N PHE A 381 -30.46 6.97 1.66
CA PHE A 381 -29.31 6.08 1.56
C PHE A 381 -28.10 6.75 0.91
N ASP A 382 -26.94 6.65 1.56
CA ASP A 382 -25.65 7.11 1.04
C ASP A 382 -24.65 5.94 0.94
N GLU A 383 -24.33 5.54 -0.28
CA GLU A 383 -23.34 4.48 -0.60
C GLU A 383 -21.94 4.78 -0.03
N GLN A 384 -21.63 6.03 0.32
CA GLN A 384 -20.33 6.41 0.91
C GLN A 384 -20.28 6.15 2.43
N VAL A 385 -21.43 5.96 3.08
CA VAL A 385 -21.54 5.70 4.52
C VAL A 385 -21.45 4.19 4.77
N LEU A 386 -20.22 3.71 4.90
CA LEU A 386 -19.93 2.30 5.17
C LEU A 386 -19.58 2.08 6.65
N GLU A 387 -20.04 0.95 7.20
CA GLU A 387 -19.43 0.37 8.40
C GLU A 387 -17.97 -0.01 8.06
N ARG A 388 -17.07 0.22 9.02
CA ARG A 388 -15.65 -0.14 8.87
C ARG A 388 -15.30 -1.24 9.85
N VAL A 389 -14.93 -2.40 9.34
CA VAL A 389 -14.54 -3.57 10.13
C VAL A 389 -13.07 -3.87 9.92
N ARG A 390 -12.28 -3.88 10.98
CA ARG A 390 -10.89 -4.32 10.98
C ARG A 390 -10.77 -5.70 11.60
N ILE A 391 -10.25 -6.66 10.84
CA ILE A 391 -10.00 -8.04 11.26
C ILE A 391 -8.49 -8.23 11.41
N GLN A 392 -8.05 -8.45 12.64
CA GLN A 392 -6.65 -8.78 12.95
C GLN A 392 -6.53 -10.26 13.29
N LEU A 393 -5.52 -10.92 12.72
CA LEU A 393 -5.28 -12.36 12.85
C LEU A 393 -3.87 -12.60 13.38
N TRP A 394 -3.67 -13.45 14.40
CA TRP A 394 -2.33 -13.88 14.82
C TRP A 394 -2.34 -15.27 15.45
N PRO A 395 -1.23 -16.04 15.36
CA PRO A 395 -1.16 -17.37 15.96
C PRO A 395 -1.15 -17.28 17.49
N VAL A 396 -1.78 -18.27 18.13
CA VAL A 396 -1.78 -18.44 19.59
C VAL A 396 -1.54 -19.90 19.97
N THR A 397 -1.11 -20.15 21.20
CA THR A 397 -0.83 -21.50 21.70
C THR A 397 -1.98 -22.12 22.50
N ALA A 398 -2.98 -21.31 22.90
CA ALA A 398 -4.14 -21.73 23.65
C ALA A 398 -5.39 -20.95 23.23
N ASP A 399 -6.56 -21.55 23.39
CA ASP A 399 -7.83 -20.89 23.18
C ASP A 399 -8.24 -20.10 24.43
N GLU A 400 -8.33 -18.77 24.31
CA GLU A 400 -8.78 -17.87 25.38
C GLU A 400 -10.31 -17.69 25.44
N GLY A 401 -11.05 -18.36 24.55
CA GLY A 401 -12.50 -18.21 24.40
C GLY A 401 -12.93 -16.85 23.81
N PRO A 402 -14.23 -16.70 23.50
CA PRO A 402 -14.78 -15.46 22.98
C PRO A 402 -14.88 -14.39 24.07
N ARG A 403 -14.52 -13.14 23.75
CA ARG A 403 -14.70 -12.00 24.65
C ARG A 403 -15.10 -10.73 23.91
N VAL A 404 -15.93 -9.94 24.57
CA VAL A 404 -16.20 -8.54 24.20
C VAL A 404 -15.19 -7.67 24.92
N VAL A 405 -14.34 -7.00 24.17
CA VAL A 405 -13.28 -6.13 24.68
C VAL A 405 -13.79 -4.70 24.85
N GLU A 406 -14.55 -4.21 23.88
CA GLU A 406 -15.20 -2.90 23.91
C GLU A 406 -16.64 -3.05 23.43
N ARG A 407 -17.62 -2.51 24.16
CA ARG A 407 -19.04 -2.66 23.83
C ARG A 407 -19.61 -1.35 23.28
N TRP A 408 -20.18 -1.43 22.08
CA TRP A 408 -20.92 -0.30 21.54
C TRP A 408 -22.20 -0.10 22.33
N ALA A 409 -22.39 1.12 22.83
CA ALA A 409 -23.66 1.59 23.36
C ALA A 409 -24.25 2.55 22.32
N PRO A 410 -25.35 2.18 21.62
CA PRO A 410 -26.02 3.11 20.73
C PRO A 410 -26.47 4.33 21.54
N PRO A 411 -26.37 5.55 21.00
CA PRO A 411 -26.86 6.74 21.68
C PRO A 411 -28.35 6.54 21.98
N VAL A 412 -28.72 6.70 23.25
CA VAL A 412 -30.11 6.69 23.67
C VAL A 412 -30.77 7.91 23.01
N GLY A 413 -31.72 7.66 22.12
CA GLY A 413 -32.47 8.70 21.41
C GLY A 413 -33.29 9.58 22.32
#